data_AF-A0A2V9XM45-F1
#
_entry.id   AF-A0A2V9XM45-F1
#
_cell.length_a   1.000
_cell.length_b   1.000
_cell.length_c   1.000
_cell.angle_alpha   90.00
_cell.angle_beta   90.00
_cell.angle_gamma   90.00
#
_symmetry.space_group_name_H-M   'P 1'
#
loop_
_entity.id
_entity.type
_entity.pdbx_description
1 polymer ?
#
loop_
_entity_poly.entity_id
_entity_poly.type
_entity_poly.pdbx_seq_one_letter_code
_entity_poly.pdbx_strand_id
1 'polypeptide(L)'
;MLILPVESVLTRAEVDAIVQKYDPKAVVPAHYFLNGFTSPVSGLESADEWVKDQEKVRHADVRRLDSADLTLNAAELRGSHHRVYYFGNHFEKK
;
A
#
# COMPACT_ATOMS: atom_id res chain seq x y z
N MET A 1 10.17 -4.98 6.09
CA MET A 1 9.09 -4.57 5.16
C MET A 1 7.91 -5.49 5.39
N LEU A 2 6.68 -4.97 5.37
CA LEU A 2 5.47 -5.78 5.37
C LEU A 2 4.72 -5.65 4.04
N ILE A 3 4.21 -6.77 3.55
CA ILE A 3 3.30 -6.82 2.39
C ILE A 3 1.93 -7.26 2.95
N LEU A 4 0.90 -6.45 2.77
CA LEU A 4 -0.39 -6.64 3.46
C LEU A 4 -1.55 -6.72 2.46
N PRO A 5 -2.39 -7.77 2.50
CA PRO A 5 -3.60 -7.84 1.70
C PRO A 5 -4.67 -6.89 2.25
N VAL A 6 -4.78 -5.71 1.65
CA VAL A 6 -5.65 -4.63 2.13
C VAL A 6 -7.05 -4.80 1.55
N GLU A 7 -8.05 -4.91 2.42
CA GLU A 7 -9.50 -4.99 2.10
C GLU A 7 -9.95 -6.21 1.30
N SER A 8 -9.03 -7.05 0.83
CA SER A 8 -9.34 -8.33 0.19
C SER A 8 -9.28 -9.53 1.12
N VAL A 9 -8.46 -9.46 2.17
CA VAL A 9 -8.30 -10.53 3.17
C VAL A 9 -8.33 -9.96 4.59
N LEU A 10 -7.65 -8.84 4.81
CA LEU A 10 -7.65 -8.15 6.10
C LEU A 10 -8.51 -6.89 6.01
N THR A 11 -9.31 -6.66 7.05
CA THR A 11 -10.04 -5.40 7.22
C THR A 11 -9.06 -4.23 7.44
N ARG A 12 -9.48 -2.99 7.15
CA ARG A 12 -8.66 -1.78 7.42
C ARG A 12 -8.14 -1.74 8.85
N ALA A 13 -8.98 -2.09 9.82
CA ALA A 13 -8.62 -2.07 11.24
C ALA A 13 -7.53 -3.10 11.58
N GLU A 14 -7.57 -4.29 10.97
CA GLU A 14 -6.53 -5.32 11.17
C GLU A 14 -5.21 -4.91 10.53
N VAL A 15 -5.25 -4.34 9.32
CA VAL A 15 -4.06 -3.81 8.65
C VAL A 15 -3.42 -2.71 9.50
N ASP A 16 -4.20 -1.73 9.95
CA ASP A 16 -3.74 -0.64 10.80
C ASP A 16 -3.14 -1.16 12.12
N ALA A 17 -3.80 -2.14 12.77
CA ALA A 17 -3.29 -2.75 13.99
C ALA A 17 -1.95 -3.48 13.78
N ILE A 18 -1.79 -4.18 12.65
CA ILE A 18 -0.52 -4.83 12.28
C ILE A 18 0.58 -3.79 12.06
N VAL A 19 0.30 -2.74 11.29
CA VAL A 19 1.27 -1.66 11.03
C VAL A 19 1.68 -1.00 12.34
N GLN A 20 0.73 -0.68 13.21
CA GLN A 20 1.01 -0.07 14.51
C GLN A 20 1.82 -1.01 15.42
N LYS A 21 1.50 -2.30 15.46
CA LYS A 21 2.17 -3.27 16.33
C LYS A 21 3.64 -3.50 15.95
N TYR A 22 3.93 -3.56 14.64
CA TYR A 22 5.25 -3.94 14.15
C TYR A 22 6.13 -2.76 13.71
N ASP A 23 5.59 -1.54 13.66
CA ASP A 23 6.29 -0.31 13.25
C ASP A 23 7.20 -0.51 12.02
N PRO A 24 6.67 -1.07 10.91
CA PRO A 24 7.50 -1.43 9.78
C PRO A 24 8.08 -0.19 9.11
N LYS A 25 9.34 -0.27 8.69
CA LYS A 25 9.99 0.79 7.89
C LYS A 25 9.40 0.98 6.50
N ALA A 26 8.71 -0.04 5.98
CA ALA A 26 8.10 -0.02 4.66
C ALA A 26 6.88 -0.95 4.65
N VAL A 27 5.78 -0.46 4.07
CA VAL A 27 4.51 -1.17 3.88
C VAL A 27 4.17 -1.18 2.40
N VAL A 28 3.79 -2.34 1.87
CA VAL A 28 3.32 -2.50 0.49
C VAL A 28 1.93 -3.16 0.55
N PRO A 29 0.86 -2.48 0.13
CA PRO A 29 -0.43 -3.13 -0.06
C PRO A 29 -0.31 -4.25 -1.08
N ALA A 30 -1.15 -5.27 -0.98
CA ALA A 30 -1.21 -6.38 -1.93
C ALA A 30 -2.64 -6.91 -2.08
N HIS A 31 -2.85 -7.82 -3.02
CA HIS A 31 -4.13 -8.50 -3.26
C HIS A 31 -5.30 -7.54 -3.46
N TYR A 32 -5.11 -6.45 -4.18
CA TYR A 32 -6.17 -5.50 -4.53
C TYR A 32 -6.38 -5.47 -6.05
N PHE A 33 -7.49 -4.89 -6.49
CA PHE A 33 -7.82 -4.74 -7.89
C PHE A 33 -6.87 -3.79 -8.60
N LEU A 34 -6.25 -4.29 -9.67
CA LEU A 34 -5.48 -3.52 -10.64
C LEU A 34 -6.19 -3.53 -11.99
N ASN A 35 -6.54 -2.37 -12.51
CA ASN A 35 -7.20 -2.27 -13.81
C ASN A 35 -6.26 -2.75 -14.92
N GLY A 36 -6.81 -3.42 -15.92
CA GLY A 36 -6.05 -4.08 -17.00
C GLY A 36 -5.31 -5.37 -16.60
N PHE A 37 -5.16 -5.67 -15.30
CA PHE A 37 -4.49 -6.89 -14.81
C PHE A 37 -5.41 -7.83 -14.03
N THR A 38 -6.37 -7.28 -13.30
CA THR A 38 -7.33 -8.03 -12.48
C THR A 38 -8.67 -8.14 -13.21
N SER A 39 -9.29 -9.32 -13.17
CA SER A 39 -10.62 -9.52 -13.73
C SER A 39 -11.68 -8.68 -12.98
N PRO A 40 -12.59 -7.97 -13.68
CA PRO A 40 -13.67 -7.22 -13.04
C PRO A 40 -14.63 -8.07 -12.19
N VAL A 41 -14.68 -9.38 -12.40
CA VAL A 41 -15.51 -10.32 -11.62
C VAL A 41 -14.75 -10.97 -10.45
N SER A 42 -13.54 -10.51 -10.14
CA SER A 42 -12.71 -11.07 -9.07
C SER A 42 -13.24 -10.80 -7.66
N GLY A 43 -14.10 -9.80 -7.49
CA GLY A 43 -14.55 -9.32 -6.19
C GLY A 43 -13.48 -8.59 -5.39
N LEU A 44 -12.29 -8.36 -5.96
CA LEU A 44 -11.25 -7.54 -5.33
C LEU A 44 -11.60 -6.06 -5.47
N GLU A 45 -11.36 -5.31 -4.41
CA GLU A 45 -11.49 -3.85 -4.40
C GLU A 45 -10.13 -3.17 -4.58
N SER A 46 -10.14 -1.88 -4.94
CA SER A 46 -8.91 -1.08 -5.00
C SER A 46 -8.42 -0.74 -3.60
N ALA A 47 -7.10 -0.69 -3.40
CA ALA A 47 -6.50 -0.18 -2.17
C ALA A 47 -6.40 1.36 -2.12
N ASP A 48 -6.88 2.07 -3.15
CA ASP A 48 -6.75 3.54 -3.28
C ASP A 48 -7.28 4.30 -2.06
N GLU A 49 -8.42 3.89 -1.50
CA GLU A 49 -9.02 4.57 -0.35
C GLU A 49 -8.18 4.39 0.91
N TRP A 50 -7.77 3.16 1.21
CA TRP A 50 -6.87 2.91 2.33
C TRP A 50 -5.56 3.68 2.19
N VAL A 51 -4.95 3.71 1.00
CA VAL A 51 -3.72 4.47 0.75
C VAL A 51 -3.92 5.97 0.96
N LYS A 52 -5.06 6.50 0.49
CA LYS A 52 -5.44 7.91 0.71
C LYS A 52 -5.66 8.21 2.19
N ASP A 53 -6.22 7.30 2.96
CA ASP A 53 -6.41 7.46 4.41
C ASP A 53 -5.05 7.46 5.14
N GLN A 54 -4.09 6.61 4.72
CA GLN A 54 -2.73 6.66 5.27
C GLN A 54 -2.08 8.03 5.04
N GLU A 55 -2.22 8.62 3.85
CA GLU A 55 -1.68 9.94 3.52
C GLU A 55 -2.37 11.07 4.30
N LYS A 56 -3.72 11.08 4.32
CA LYS A 56 -4.50 12.21 4.83
C LYS A 56 -4.76 12.17 6.33
N VAL A 57 -5.00 10.98 6.88
CA VAL A 57 -5.43 10.79 8.28
C VAL A 57 -4.24 10.39 9.14
N ARG A 58 -3.39 9.49 8.64
CA ARG A 58 -2.21 9.00 9.40
C ARG A 58 -0.94 9.80 9.11
N HIS A 59 -0.97 10.72 8.15
CA HIS A 59 0.18 11.50 7.70
C HIS A 59 1.39 10.64 7.32
N ALA A 60 1.13 9.43 6.82
CA ALA A 60 2.15 8.52 6.35
C ALA A 60 2.82 9.06 5.07
N ASP A 61 4.11 8.78 4.91
CA ASP A 61 4.82 9.01 3.65
C ASP A 61 4.34 7.99 2.62
N VAL A 62 3.53 8.42 1.65
CA VAL A 62 3.02 7.56 0.57
C VAL A 62 3.82 7.79 -0.71
N ARG A 63 4.45 6.72 -1.21
CA ARG A 63 5.18 6.67 -2.47
C ARG A 63 4.38 5.88 -3.48
N ARG A 64 3.74 6.59 -4.41
CA ARG A 64 3.11 6.02 -5.60
C ARG A 64 4.22 5.71 -6.61
N LEU A 65 4.31 4.46 -7.06
CA LEU A 65 5.46 3.95 -7.81
C LEU A 65 5.16 3.83 -9.30
N ASP A 66 6.03 4.42 -10.12
CA ASP A 66 5.96 4.52 -11.59
C ASP A 66 6.61 3.38 -12.36
N SER A 67 7.08 2.36 -11.64
CA SER A 67 7.66 1.16 -12.21
C SER A 67 7.06 -0.08 -11.53
N ALA A 68 7.11 -1.21 -12.22
CA ALA A 68 6.76 -2.51 -11.66
C ALA A 68 7.76 -2.99 -10.59
N ASP A 69 8.92 -2.32 -10.49
CA ASP A 69 10.00 -2.69 -9.59
C ASP A 69 10.23 -1.63 -8.51
N LEU A 70 10.54 -2.11 -7.31
CA LEU A 70 10.97 -1.31 -6.16
C LEU A 70 12.27 -1.91 -5.60
N THR A 71 13.34 -1.12 -5.64
CA THR A 71 14.57 -1.44 -4.90
C THR A 71 14.63 -0.59 -3.64
N LEU A 72 14.83 -1.23 -2.48
CA LEU A 72 14.91 -0.55 -1.20
C LEU A 72 16.34 -0.64 -0.65
N ASN A 73 16.93 0.52 -0.34
CA ASN A 73 18.17 0.59 0.40
C ASN A 73 17.90 0.72 1.91
N ALA A 74 18.55 -0.10 2.73
CA ALA A 74 18.45 -0.01 4.20
C ALA A 74 18.80 1.39 4.72
N ALA A 75 19.72 2.10 4.06
CA ALA A 75 20.10 3.47 4.40
C ALA A 75 18.94 4.47 4.24
N GLU A 76 18.15 4.33 3.18
CA GLU A 76 17.01 5.21 2.86
C GLU A 76 15.81 4.94 3.77
N LEU A 77 15.75 3.75 4.37
CA LEU A 77 14.70 3.32 5.29
C LEU A 77 14.97 3.67 6.75
N ARG A 78 16.21 4.02 7.14
CA ARG A 78 16.62 4.21 8.54
C ARG A 78 15.78 5.26 9.31
N GLY A 79 15.25 6.26 8.61
CA GLY A 79 14.39 7.31 9.20
C GLY A 79 12.90 7.17 8.90
N SER A 80 12.48 6.11 8.19
CA SER A 80 11.07 5.93 7.86
C SER A 80 10.30 5.33 9.03
N HIS A 81 9.06 5.78 9.20
CA HIS A 81 8.05 5.10 10.01
C HIS A 81 6.85 4.88 9.11
N HIS A 82 6.61 3.62 8.74
CA HIS A 82 5.43 3.17 8.01
C HIS A 82 5.26 3.82 6.63
N ARG A 83 6.36 4.06 5.90
CA ARG A 83 6.26 4.55 4.51
C ARG A 83 5.52 3.51 3.66
N VAL A 84 4.46 3.96 3.00
CA VAL A 84 3.62 3.13 2.13
C VAL A 84 4.13 3.25 0.71
N TYR A 85 4.42 2.12 0.08
CA TYR A 85 4.80 2.03 -1.33
C TYR A 85 3.64 1.41 -2.11
N TYR A 86 3.10 2.13 -3.09
CA TYR A 86 1.85 1.79 -3.76
C TYR A 86 2.02 1.70 -5.27
N PHE A 87 1.63 0.55 -5.83
CA PHE A 87 1.72 0.23 -7.27
C PHE A 87 0.39 0.37 -8.02
N GLY A 88 -0.65 0.94 -7.39
CA GLY A 88 -2.01 0.84 -7.89
C GLY A 88 -2.35 1.70 -9.10
N ASN A 89 -3.65 1.97 -9.26
CA ASN A 89 -4.21 2.53 -10.50
C ASN A 89 -3.93 4.05 -10.69
N HIS A 90 -2.94 4.61 -10.00
CA HIS A 90 -2.63 6.04 -10.11
C HIS A 90 -2.11 6.45 -11.51
N PHE A 91 -1.75 5.49 -12.37
CA PHE A 91 -1.40 5.72 -13.78
C PHE A 91 -2.57 6.07 -14.68
N GLU A 92 -3.81 5.75 -14.28
CA GLU A 92 -4.96 5.85 -15.17
C GLU A 92 -5.50 7.27 -15.31
N LYS A 93 -5.06 8.19 -14.45
CA LYS A 93 -5.36 9.62 -14.57
C LYS A 93 -4.23 10.32 -15.32
N LYS A 94 -4.23 10.23 -16.65
CA LYS A 94 -3.53 11.15 -17.55
C LYS A 94 -4.49 11.75 -18.56
#